data_AF-A0A855XY27-F1
#
_entry.id   AF-A0A855XY27-F1
#
_cell.length_a   1.000
_cell.length_b   1.000
_cell.length_c   1.000
_cell.angle_alpha   90.00
_cell.angle_beta   90.00
_cell.angle_gamma   90.00
#
_symmetry.space_group_name_H-M   'P 1'
#
loop_
_entity.id
_entity.type
_entity.pdbx_description
1 polymer ?
#
loop_
_entity_poly.entity_id
_entity_poly.type
_entity_poly.pdbx_seq_one_letter_code
_entity_poly.pdbx_strand_id
1 'polypeptide(L)'
;MNTPLHTNQHHQNSNFGFALADSAVLAETKLVLSHPEDTNEFQLDIDPQRRLKDGRKVSVVAQHMDAPLDRQDAIIIYGEELGFAQYTVALQPDSTCSLTPIEGIDHPIMLNWGDFAEGEYELRISLHVKTPRIAEGPLEPEQHAMVKYAQVVTVVICLFPAEALHLQMNTAPENVWTRENHVFDSYGSGGFILADLPRMAKRVEDLIGSGNHNLIEQFSEGDLSDTLLEEGLMAIAWGVTPWCYSIYSAPDEHSRTILSVDKLGDEPQTTGIYRVHPESKRLNIVPVNELAYWPSCTEKAWPVIDVAGEGETLRMDLYVQICESVNGLHENPLPSFVLTRSEGQPEVIIPLIDVVIVD
;
A
#
# COMPACT_ATOMS: atom_id res chain seq x y z
N MET A 1 8.78 -13.67 -21.08
CA MET A 1 7.35 -14.03 -20.85
C MET A 1 6.52 -12.92 -21.47
N ASN A 2 5.40 -13.22 -22.13
CA ASN A 2 4.58 -12.22 -22.86
C ASN A 2 3.39 -11.71 -22.03
N THR A 3 3.44 -11.83 -20.70
CA THR A 3 2.39 -11.28 -19.84
C THR A 3 2.66 -9.80 -19.65
N PRO A 4 1.70 -8.91 -19.93
CA PRO A 4 1.84 -7.49 -19.64
C PRO A 4 2.11 -7.27 -18.14
N LEU A 5 3.01 -6.33 -17.80
CA LEU A 5 3.20 -5.82 -16.43
C LEU A 5 1.90 -5.32 -15.79
N HIS A 6 0.93 -4.99 -16.65
CA HIS A 6 -0.36 -4.46 -16.27
C HIS A 6 -1.46 -4.84 -17.28
N THR A 7 -2.66 -5.18 -16.81
CA THR A 7 -3.83 -5.55 -17.63
C THR A 7 -4.41 -4.35 -18.41
N ASN A 8 -4.26 -3.13 -17.89
CA ASN A 8 -4.76 -1.86 -18.45
C ASN A 8 -3.75 -1.05 -19.29
N GLN A 9 -2.81 -1.68 -20.00
CA GLN A 9 -1.84 -0.98 -20.88
C GLN A 9 -2.47 -0.17 -22.04
N HIS A 10 -3.79 -0.19 -22.20
CA HIS A 10 -4.50 0.53 -23.27
C HIS A 10 -5.58 1.49 -22.75
N HIS A 11 -5.74 1.63 -21.44
CA HIS A 11 -6.69 2.57 -20.85
C HIS A 11 -5.98 3.87 -20.46
N GLN A 12 -6.61 5.01 -20.76
CA GLN A 12 -6.18 6.30 -20.24
C GLN A 12 -6.46 6.34 -18.74
N ASN A 13 -5.40 6.34 -17.93
CA ASN A 13 -5.52 6.31 -16.48
C ASN A 13 -4.74 7.47 -15.85
N SER A 14 -5.30 8.09 -14.82
CA SER A 14 -4.57 9.08 -14.02
C SER A 14 -3.52 8.44 -13.12
N ASN A 15 -3.52 7.12 -12.98
CA ASN A 15 -2.58 6.35 -12.17
C ASN A 15 -2.08 5.15 -12.96
N PHE A 16 -0.81 4.83 -12.80
CA PHE A 16 -0.15 3.65 -13.36
C PHE A 16 0.80 3.10 -12.31
N GLY A 17 1.01 1.79 -12.30
CA GLY A 17 2.04 1.20 -11.46
C GLY A 17 2.47 -0.16 -11.96
N PHE A 18 3.54 -0.67 -11.36
CA PHE A 18 4.01 -2.05 -11.51
C PHE A 18 5.04 -2.32 -10.42
N ALA A 19 5.49 -3.56 -10.29
CA ALA A 19 6.54 -3.90 -9.34
C ALA A 19 7.57 -4.84 -9.96
N LEU A 20 8.83 -4.71 -9.52
CA LEU A 20 9.94 -5.56 -9.94
C LEU A 20 10.62 -6.16 -8.70
N ALA A 21 11.12 -7.38 -8.86
CA ALA A 21 11.80 -8.10 -7.78
C ALA A 21 13.16 -7.49 -7.42
N ASP A 22 13.79 -6.74 -8.33
CA ASP A 22 15.08 -6.08 -8.15
C ASP A 22 15.02 -4.62 -8.61
N SER A 23 15.36 -3.71 -7.71
CA SER A 23 15.39 -2.27 -7.98
C SER A 23 16.57 -1.82 -8.85
N ALA A 24 17.63 -2.63 -8.95
CA ALA A 24 18.82 -2.26 -9.72
C ALA A 24 18.56 -2.10 -11.22
N VAL A 25 17.60 -2.86 -11.78
CA VAL A 25 17.26 -2.80 -13.21
C VAL A 25 16.63 -1.45 -13.62
N LEU A 26 16.10 -0.69 -12.66
CA LEU A 26 15.57 0.66 -12.88
C LEU A 26 16.64 1.76 -12.85
N ALA A 27 17.86 1.47 -12.38
CA ALA A 27 18.87 2.51 -12.15
C ALA A 27 19.29 3.27 -13.42
N GLU A 28 19.27 2.59 -14.57
CA GLU A 28 19.59 3.18 -15.88
C GLU A 28 18.32 3.49 -16.70
N THR A 29 17.13 3.21 -16.15
CA THR A 29 15.86 3.51 -16.81
C THR A 29 15.59 5.01 -16.75
N LYS A 30 15.08 5.55 -17.86
CA LYS A 30 14.71 6.96 -17.99
C LYS A 30 13.23 7.10 -18.26
N LEU A 31 12.66 8.17 -17.72
CA LEU A 31 11.37 8.67 -18.11
C LEU A 31 11.54 9.47 -19.41
N VAL A 32 10.73 9.16 -20.40
CA VAL A 32 10.72 9.82 -21.71
C VAL A 32 9.42 10.57 -21.87
N LEU A 33 9.53 11.88 -22.05
CA LEU A 33 8.45 12.75 -22.49
C LEU A 33 8.67 13.07 -23.96
N SER A 34 7.68 12.81 -24.79
CA SER A 34 7.76 13.04 -26.23
C SER A 34 6.49 13.68 -26.78
N HIS A 35 6.63 14.36 -27.91
CA HIS A 35 5.54 14.97 -28.65
C HIS A 35 5.64 14.56 -30.13
N PRO A 36 4.54 14.23 -30.82
CA PRO A 36 4.59 13.70 -32.19
C PRO A 36 5.33 14.59 -33.20
N GLU A 37 5.29 15.90 -33.00
CA GLU A 37 5.97 16.87 -33.88
C GLU A 37 7.39 17.25 -33.42
N ASP A 38 7.81 16.85 -32.21
CA ASP A 38 9.13 17.18 -31.69
C ASP A 38 10.11 16.04 -31.92
N THR A 39 11.19 16.31 -32.65
CA THR A 39 12.24 15.31 -32.91
C THR A 39 13.15 15.07 -31.70
N ASN A 40 13.06 15.91 -30.66
CA ASN A 40 13.86 15.77 -29.45
C ASN A 40 13.01 15.22 -28.31
N GLU A 41 13.20 13.94 -27.99
CA GLU A 41 12.66 13.35 -26.78
C GLU A 41 13.33 13.95 -25.54
N PHE A 42 12.54 14.32 -24.53
CA PHE A 42 13.05 14.76 -23.24
C PHE A 42 13.21 13.55 -22.33
N GLN A 43 14.45 13.21 -22.00
CA GLN A 43 14.79 12.05 -21.19
C GLN A 43 15.27 12.47 -19.80
N LEU A 44 14.68 11.88 -18.77
CA LEU A 44 14.93 12.18 -17.38
C LEU A 44 15.34 10.92 -16.63
N ASP A 45 16.42 11.00 -15.85
CA ASP A 45 16.86 9.87 -15.03
C ASP A 45 15.84 9.63 -13.91
N ILE A 46 15.43 8.37 -13.70
CA ILE A 46 14.54 8.00 -12.60
C ILE A 46 15.27 8.11 -11.25
N ASP A 47 16.55 7.76 -11.22
CA ASP A 47 17.38 7.77 -10.02
C ASP A 47 18.71 8.52 -10.24
N PRO A 48 18.66 9.86 -10.42
CA PRO A 48 19.86 10.65 -10.70
C PRO A 48 20.88 10.62 -9.56
N GLN A 49 20.45 10.23 -8.35
CA GLN A 49 21.29 10.14 -7.16
C GLN A 49 21.83 8.72 -6.90
N ARG A 50 21.51 7.73 -7.75
CA ARG A 50 21.95 6.34 -7.65
C ARG A 50 21.66 5.71 -6.28
N ARG A 51 20.42 5.89 -5.80
CA ARG A 51 19.90 5.37 -4.53
C ARG A 51 19.25 3.99 -4.66
N LEU A 52 18.86 3.56 -5.86
CA LEU A 52 18.42 2.21 -6.14
C LEU A 52 19.59 1.25 -5.91
N LYS A 53 19.34 0.20 -5.14
CA LYS A 53 20.37 -0.72 -4.62
C LYS A 53 20.01 -2.14 -4.98
N ASP A 54 21.03 -2.93 -5.26
CA ASP A 54 20.93 -4.35 -5.53
C ASP A 54 20.17 -5.12 -4.41
N GLY A 55 19.19 -5.92 -4.83
CA GLY A 55 18.52 -6.93 -4.01
C GLY A 55 17.30 -6.46 -3.21
N ARG A 56 16.72 -5.29 -3.54
CA ARG A 56 15.44 -4.83 -2.97
C ARG A 56 14.34 -4.86 -4.01
N LYS A 57 13.13 -5.22 -3.60
CA LYS A 57 11.93 -5.05 -4.43
C LYS A 57 11.68 -3.57 -4.67
N VAL A 58 11.12 -3.27 -5.83
CA VAL A 58 10.68 -1.92 -6.17
C VAL A 58 9.24 -1.93 -6.64
N SER A 59 8.44 -1.02 -6.10
CA SER A 59 7.15 -0.63 -6.66
C SER A 59 7.36 0.68 -7.41
N VAL A 60 6.85 0.77 -8.62
CA VAL A 60 6.82 2.01 -9.40
C VAL A 60 5.38 2.47 -9.44
N VAL A 61 5.17 3.74 -9.11
CA VAL A 61 3.89 4.41 -9.12
C VAL A 61 4.04 5.67 -9.94
N ALA A 62 3.12 5.90 -10.87
CA ALA A 62 3.06 7.11 -11.66
C ALA A 62 1.65 7.70 -11.61
N GLN A 63 1.53 8.97 -11.22
CA GLN A 63 0.25 9.65 -11.00
C GLN A 63 0.21 11.00 -11.72
N HIS A 64 -0.86 11.23 -12.47
CA HIS A 64 -1.28 12.55 -12.93
C HIS A 64 -2.27 13.13 -11.92
N MET A 65 -1.88 14.21 -11.27
CA MET A 65 -2.56 14.79 -10.11
C MET A 65 -2.91 16.26 -10.36
N ASP A 66 -3.96 16.74 -9.71
CA ASP A 66 -4.35 18.16 -9.78
C ASP A 66 -3.45 19.06 -8.93
N ALA A 67 -2.76 18.49 -7.93
CA ALA A 67 -1.92 19.22 -6.99
C ALA A 67 -0.75 18.35 -6.49
N PRO A 68 0.32 18.95 -5.96
CA PRO A 68 1.46 18.20 -5.44
C PRO A 68 1.07 17.47 -4.15
N LEU A 69 1.52 16.21 -4.01
CA LEU A 69 1.43 15.50 -2.75
C LEU A 69 2.34 16.14 -1.70
N ASP A 70 1.80 16.44 -0.52
CA ASP A 70 2.61 16.94 0.60
C ASP A 70 3.70 15.92 0.97
N ARG A 71 4.89 16.43 1.30
CA ARG A 71 6.06 15.58 1.56
C ARG A 71 5.87 14.71 2.81
N GLN A 72 5.22 15.21 3.85
CA GLN A 72 4.97 14.44 5.08
C GLN A 72 3.94 13.33 4.81
N ASP A 73 2.90 13.64 4.05
CA ASP A 73 1.91 12.64 3.61
C ASP A 73 2.58 11.56 2.74
N ALA A 74 3.45 11.95 1.79
CA ALA A 74 4.24 11.02 1.00
C ALA A 74 5.14 10.12 1.86
N ILE A 75 5.74 10.65 2.93
CA ILE A 75 6.56 9.86 3.86
C ILE A 75 5.73 8.81 4.58
N ILE A 76 4.49 9.13 4.96
CA ILE A 76 3.57 8.17 5.56
C ILE A 76 3.16 7.11 4.54
N ILE A 77 2.73 7.51 3.34
CA ILE A 77 2.16 6.60 2.33
C ILE A 77 3.22 5.69 1.72
N TYR A 78 4.38 6.25 1.35
CA TYR A 78 5.42 5.58 0.57
C TYR A 78 6.68 5.23 1.37
N GLY A 79 6.84 5.78 2.58
CA GLY A 79 8.01 5.58 3.43
C GLY A 79 9.04 6.72 3.32
N GLU A 80 10.17 6.56 4.01
CA GLU A 80 11.20 7.61 4.11
C GLU A 80 11.75 7.98 2.72
N GLU A 81 11.77 9.28 2.40
CA GLU A 81 12.31 9.78 1.14
C GLU A 81 13.84 9.65 1.12
N LEU A 82 14.36 8.86 0.18
CA LEU A 82 15.78 8.65 -0.07
C LEU A 82 16.40 9.75 -0.95
N GLY A 83 15.57 10.35 -1.79
CA GLY A 83 15.95 11.40 -2.73
C GLY A 83 14.81 11.74 -3.67
N PHE A 84 14.92 12.89 -4.34
CA PHE A 84 13.97 13.30 -5.38
C PHE A 84 14.67 14.16 -6.44
N ALA A 85 14.03 14.26 -7.59
CA ALA A 85 14.29 15.24 -8.62
C ALA A 85 12.96 15.86 -9.07
N GLN A 86 13.01 17.12 -9.50
CA GLN A 86 11.84 17.85 -9.96
C GLN A 86 12.19 18.67 -11.20
N TYR A 87 11.29 18.68 -12.17
CA TYR A 87 11.47 19.26 -13.49
C TYR A 87 10.22 20.01 -13.91
N THR A 88 10.39 21.22 -14.43
CA THR A 88 9.34 21.93 -15.15
C THR A 88 9.34 21.45 -16.61
N VAL A 89 8.19 21.02 -17.10
CA VAL A 89 8.01 20.49 -18.45
C VAL A 89 6.81 21.15 -19.12
N ALA A 90 6.91 21.44 -20.42
CA ALA A 90 5.78 21.92 -21.20
C ALA A 90 5.15 20.72 -21.91
N LEU A 91 3.84 20.54 -21.73
CA LEU A 91 3.09 19.45 -22.36
C LEU A 91 2.06 20.01 -23.34
N GLN A 92 1.80 19.23 -24.38
CA GLN A 92 0.76 19.46 -25.38
C GLN A 92 -0.25 18.29 -25.31
N PRO A 93 -1.46 18.44 -25.88
CA PRO A 93 -2.53 17.44 -25.72
C PRO A 93 -2.19 16.02 -26.17
N ASP A 94 -1.29 15.86 -27.13
CA ASP A 94 -0.79 14.61 -27.70
C ASP A 94 0.61 14.23 -27.20
N SER A 95 1.14 14.94 -26.19
CA SER A 95 2.34 14.49 -25.50
C SER A 95 2.16 13.08 -24.95
N THR A 96 3.25 12.31 -24.89
CA THR A 96 3.24 10.96 -24.31
C THR A 96 4.32 10.83 -23.24
N CYS A 97 4.07 9.94 -22.28
CA CYS A 97 4.98 9.65 -21.19
C CYS A 97 5.23 8.14 -21.12
N SER A 98 6.50 7.74 -21.16
CA SER A 98 6.91 6.35 -21.21
C SER A 98 8.22 6.13 -20.46
N LEU A 99 8.55 4.87 -20.19
CA LEU A 99 9.87 4.49 -19.69
C LEU A 99 10.70 3.90 -20.83
N THR A 100 11.99 4.21 -20.85
CA THR A 100 12.94 3.48 -21.69
C THR A 100 12.92 1.99 -21.34
N PRO A 101 13.33 1.09 -22.26
CA PRO A 101 13.37 -0.34 -22.00
C PRO A 101 14.08 -0.67 -20.68
N ILE A 102 13.43 -1.50 -19.87
CA ILE A 102 13.98 -2.04 -18.62
C ILE A 102 14.58 -3.41 -18.94
N GLU A 103 15.76 -3.72 -18.39
CA GLU A 103 16.37 -5.04 -18.57
C GLU A 103 15.40 -6.15 -18.14
N GLY A 104 15.20 -7.14 -19.02
CA GLY A 104 14.30 -8.28 -18.78
C GLY A 104 12.82 -8.05 -19.08
N ILE A 105 12.44 -6.83 -19.46
CA ILE A 105 11.07 -6.48 -19.84
C ILE A 105 11.03 -6.26 -21.34
N ASP A 106 10.39 -7.19 -22.06
CA ASP A 106 10.43 -7.24 -23.53
C ASP A 106 9.34 -6.38 -24.21
N HIS A 107 8.64 -5.53 -23.46
CA HIS A 107 7.56 -4.67 -23.95
C HIS A 107 7.70 -3.22 -23.47
N PRO A 108 7.21 -2.22 -24.23
CA PRO A 108 7.29 -0.83 -23.84
C PRO A 108 6.36 -0.54 -22.65
N ILE A 109 6.83 0.29 -21.72
CA ILE A 109 6.03 0.76 -20.57
C ILE A 109 5.54 2.16 -20.89
N MET A 110 4.28 2.24 -21.29
CA MET A 110 3.58 3.50 -21.53
C MET A 110 2.76 3.85 -20.28
N LEU A 111 2.95 5.05 -19.73
CA LEU A 111 2.19 5.48 -18.55
C LEU A 111 0.74 5.83 -18.90
N ASN A 112 0.45 6.11 -20.20
CA ASN A 112 -0.88 6.42 -20.75
C ASN A 112 -1.72 7.37 -19.88
N TRP A 113 -1.08 8.39 -19.32
CA TRP A 113 -1.81 9.53 -18.77
C TRP A 113 -2.70 10.10 -19.89
N GLY A 114 -3.95 10.42 -19.55
CA GLY A 114 -4.93 10.92 -20.53
C GLY A 114 -4.51 12.24 -21.18
N ASP A 115 -5.32 12.72 -22.14
CA ASP A 115 -5.03 13.94 -22.91
C ASP A 115 -4.65 15.10 -21.99
N PHE A 116 -3.48 15.70 -22.21
CA PHE A 116 -3.01 16.82 -21.43
C PHE A 116 -3.70 18.12 -21.86
N ALA A 117 -3.80 19.09 -20.94
CA ALA A 117 -4.02 20.46 -21.36
C ALA A 117 -2.67 21.03 -21.83
N GLU A 118 -2.68 21.86 -22.87
CA GLU A 118 -1.48 22.59 -23.25
C GLU A 118 -1.07 23.52 -22.10
N GLY A 119 0.18 23.40 -21.61
CA GLY A 119 0.65 24.23 -20.50
C GLY A 119 1.94 23.74 -19.84
N GLU A 120 2.33 24.45 -18.79
CA GLU A 120 3.47 24.10 -17.94
C GLU A 120 3.03 23.17 -16.79
N TYR A 121 3.78 22.09 -16.64
CA TYR A 121 3.61 21.08 -15.61
C TYR A 121 4.88 20.94 -14.80
N GLU A 122 4.72 20.49 -13.57
CA GLU A 122 5.80 20.07 -12.70
C GLU A 122 5.77 18.54 -12.60
N LEU A 123 6.91 17.95 -12.92
CA LEU A 123 7.15 16.52 -12.81
C LEU A 123 8.11 16.29 -11.65
N ARG A 124 7.67 15.52 -10.65
CA ARG A 124 8.48 15.09 -9.51
C ARG A 124 8.71 13.59 -9.58
N ILE A 125 9.96 13.17 -9.51
CA ILE A 125 10.36 11.78 -9.33
C ILE A 125 10.99 11.67 -7.94
N SER A 126 10.39 10.90 -7.03
CA SER A 126 10.92 10.66 -5.69
C SER A 126 11.06 9.18 -5.38
N LEU A 127 12.11 8.86 -4.60
CA LEU A 127 12.39 7.50 -4.18
C LEU A 127 12.13 7.41 -2.69
N HIS A 128 11.32 6.44 -2.30
CA HIS A 128 10.93 6.18 -0.92
C HIS A 128 11.30 4.77 -0.51
N VAL A 129 11.53 4.55 0.79
CA VAL A 129 11.72 3.21 1.34
C VAL A 129 10.76 2.93 2.47
N LYS A 130 10.01 1.84 2.33
CA LYS A 130 9.26 1.26 3.44
C LYS A 130 10.13 0.25 4.16
N THR A 131 10.21 0.39 5.47
CA THR A 131 10.84 -0.59 6.36
C THR A 131 9.76 -1.18 7.26
N PRO A 132 9.65 -2.51 7.39
CA PRO A 132 8.65 -3.13 8.25
C PRO A 132 8.72 -2.62 9.68
N ARG A 133 7.58 -2.39 10.35
CA ARG A 133 7.56 -1.88 11.73
C ARG A 133 8.25 -2.80 12.73
N ILE A 134 8.27 -4.11 12.50
CA ILE A 134 9.05 -5.05 13.32
C ILE A 134 10.55 -4.68 13.39
N ALA A 135 11.06 -3.90 12.44
CA ALA A 135 12.44 -3.43 12.40
C ALA A 135 12.73 -2.17 13.24
N GLU A 136 11.73 -1.57 13.87
CA GLU A 136 11.90 -0.34 14.67
C GLU A 136 12.46 -0.62 16.07
N GLY A 137 12.38 -1.87 16.51
CA GLY A 137 12.99 -2.34 17.74
C GLY A 137 14.46 -2.72 17.60
N PRO A 138 15.12 -3.11 18.72
CA PRO A 138 16.44 -3.71 18.65
C PRO A 138 16.40 -4.99 17.83
N LEU A 139 17.34 -5.12 16.90
CA LEU A 139 17.47 -6.26 16.00
C LEU A 139 18.76 -7.03 16.25
N GLU A 140 18.65 -8.35 16.19
CA GLU A 140 19.79 -9.25 16.09
C GLU A 140 20.43 -9.18 14.70
N PRO A 141 21.73 -9.52 14.55
CA PRO A 141 22.43 -9.46 13.26
C PRO A 141 21.73 -10.20 12.11
N GLU A 142 21.13 -11.36 12.38
CA GLU A 142 20.39 -12.15 11.39
C GLU A 142 19.09 -11.45 10.96
N GLN A 143 18.43 -10.74 11.88
CA GLN A 143 17.22 -9.98 11.60
C GLN A 143 17.50 -8.77 10.72
N HIS A 144 18.67 -8.12 10.85
CA HIS A 144 19.07 -7.04 9.95
C HIS A 144 19.11 -7.46 8.48
N ALA A 145 19.58 -8.67 8.19
CA ALA A 145 19.58 -9.20 6.83
C ALA A 145 18.15 -9.42 6.33
N MET A 146 17.28 -10.02 7.14
CA MET A 146 15.86 -10.22 6.81
C MET A 146 15.13 -8.90 6.56
N VAL A 147 15.35 -7.89 7.40
CA VAL A 147 14.76 -6.56 7.24
C VAL A 147 15.20 -5.93 5.91
N LYS A 148 16.46 -6.06 5.53
CA LYS A 148 16.94 -5.54 4.24
C LYS A 148 16.18 -6.16 3.05
N TYR A 149 15.85 -7.46 3.09
CA TYR A 149 15.06 -8.13 2.06
C TYR A 149 13.56 -7.80 2.12
N ALA A 150 13.06 -7.45 3.30
CA ALA A 150 11.68 -7.06 3.52
C ALA A 150 11.40 -5.58 3.16
N GLN A 151 12.44 -4.77 3.01
CA GLN A 151 12.31 -3.39 2.55
C GLN A 151 11.80 -3.32 1.10
N VAL A 152 10.87 -2.40 0.87
CA VAL A 152 10.34 -2.11 -0.45
C VAL A 152 10.72 -0.68 -0.80
N VAL A 153 11.38 -0.51 -1.94
CA VAL A 153 11.62 0.82 -2.51
C VAL A 153 10.38 1.20 -3.32
N THR A 154 9.89 2.42 -3.20
CA THR A 154 8.82 2.95 -4.05
C THR A 154 9.38 4.11 -4.87
N VAL A 155 9.33 3.99 -6.19
CA VAL A 155 9.57 5.11 -7.12
C VAL A 155 8.23 5.77 -7.40
N VAL A 156 8.12 7.04 -7.06
CA VAL A 156 6.89 7.83 -7.22
C VAL A 156 7.14 8.89 -8.28
N ILE A 157 6.39 8.83 -9.37
CA ILE A 157 6.44 9.75 -10.50
C ILE A 157 5.13 10.56 -10.49
N CYS A 158 5.15 11.78 -9.99
CA CYS A 158 3.99 12.65 -9.93
C CYS A 158 4.10 13.75 -10.98
N LEU A 159 3.04 13.94 -11.77
CA LEU A 159 2.88 15.05 -12.69
C LEU A 159 1.68 15.89 -12.27
N PHE A 160 1.84 17.21 -12.16
CA PHE A 160 0.76 18.13 -11.80
C PHE A 160 0.96 19.51 -12.46
N PRO A 161 -0.10 20.32 -12.64
CA PRO A 161 0.02 21.66 -13.22
C PRO A 161 0.98 22.56 -12.41
N ALA A 162 1.85 23.32 -13.07
CA ALA A 162 2.84 24.17 -12.40
C ALA A 162 2.20 25.27 -11.52
N GLU A 163 1.01 25.73 -11.88
CA GLU A 163 0.22 26.68 -11.10
C GLU A 163 -0.21 26.12 -9.73
N ALA A 164 -0.43 24.81 -9.63
CA ALA A 164 -0.85 24.16 -8.39
C ALA A 164 0.21 24.25 -7.30
N LEU A 165 1.50 24.21 -7.68
CA LEU A 165 2.61 24.41 -6.75
C LEU A 165 2.59 25.81 -6.13
N HIS A 166 2.31 26.84 -6.95
CA HIS A 166 2.23 28.23 -6.49
C HIS A 166 1.06 28.43 -5.52
N LEU A 167 -0.07 27.77 -5.77
CA LEU A 167 -1.22 27.79 -4.86
C LEU A 167 -0.87 27.14 -3.52
N GLN A 168 -0.22 25.98 -3.55
CA GLN A 168 0.16 25.26 -2.33
C GLN A 168 1.15 26.04 -1.45
N MET A 169 2.12 26.74 -2.05
CA MET A 169 3.08 27.58 -1.29
C MET A 169 2.41 28.74 -0.53
N ASN A 170 1.20 29.14 -0.92
CA ASN A 170 0.44 30.22 -0.30
C ASN A 170 -0.57 29.73 0.76
N THR A 171 -0.73 28.42 0.90
CA THR A 171 -1.54 27.76 1.92
C THR A 171 -0.65 27.09 2.96
N ALA A 172 -1.08 27.07 4.23
CA ALA A 172 -0.37 26.29 5.23
C ALA A 172 -0.48 24.79 4.89
N PRO A 173 0.60 23.99 5.00
CA PRO A 173 0.50 22.55 4.82
C PRO A 173 -0.43 21.97 5.88
N GLU A 174 -1.52 21.34 5.44
CA GLU A 174 -2.37 20.52 6.28
C GLU A 174 -1.95 19.07 6.06
N ASN A 175 -1.02 18.58 6.89
CA ASN A 175 -0.70 17.14 6.89
C ASN A 175 -1.95 16.39 7.35
N VAL A 176 -2.58 15.65 6.43
CA VAL A 176 -3.80 14.91 6.74
C VAL A 176 -3.47 13.49 7.17
N TRP A 177 -2.35 12.96 6.68
CA TRP A 177 -1.91 11.60 7.00
C TRP A 177 -1.10 11.57 8.29
N THR A 178 -1.44 10.60 9.13
CA THR A 178 -0.69 10.28 10.35
C THR A 178 -0.11 8.89 10.24
N ARG A 179 0.83 8.58 11.15
CA ARG A 179 1.45 7.26 11.24
C ARG A 179 0.41 6.16 11.47
N GLU A 180 -0.72 6.46 12.08
CA GLU A 180 -1.83 5.55 12.33
C GLU A 180 -2.69 5.29 11.08
N ASN A 181 -2.47 6.00 9.97
CA ASN A 181 -3.19 5.76 8.72
C ASN A 181 -2.50 4.73 7.80
N HIS A 182 -1.25 4.35 8.11
CA HIS A 182 -0.51 3.35 7.34
C HIS A 182 0.43 2.52 8.21
N VAL A 183 0.32 1.20 8.07
CA VAL A 183 1.24 0.22 8.66
C VAL A 183 1.84 -0.63 7.56
N PHE A 184 3.17 -0.72 7.51
CA PHE A 184 3.89 -1.68 6.69
C PHE A 184 4.62 -2.66 7.60
N ASP A 185 4.30 -3.95 7.52
CA ASP A 185 4.86 -4.97 8.39
C ASP A 185 4.75 -6.38 7.81
N SER A 186 5.25 -7.38 8.55
CA SER A 186 5.04 -8.81 8.26
C SER A 186 4.55 -9.55 9.51
N TYR A 187 3.41 -10.21 9.41
CA TYR A 187 2.83 -11.03 10.50
C TYR A 187 2.81 -12.53 10.19
N GLY A 188 3.78 -13.00 9.38
CA GLY A 188 3.92 -14.41 9.02
C GLY A 188 2.74 -14.95 8.21
N SER A 189 2.65 -16.28 8.10
CA SER A 189 1.67 -16.95 7.25
C SER A 189 0.25 -17.00 7.84
N GLY A 190 0.09 -16.57 9.09
CA GLY A 190 -1.20 -16.54 9.78
C GLY A 190 -2.05 -15.32 9.42
N GLY A 191 -1.42 -14.26 8.91
CA GLY A 191 -2.08 -12.97 8.70
C GLY A 191 -2.31 -12.22 10.00
N PHE A 192 -3.41 -11.46 10.09
CA PHE A 192 -3.69 -10.56 11.20
C PHE A 192 -5.19 -10.42 11.50
N ILE A 193 -5.50 -9.94 12.70
CA ILE A 193 -6.80 -9.37 13.03
C ILE A 193 -6.67 -7.87 13.26
N LEU A 194 -7.73 -7.13 12.95
CA LEU A 194 -7.95 -5.77 13.41
C LEU A 194 -8.95 -5.84 14.57
N ALA A 195 -8.58 -5.38 15.76
CA ALA A 195 -9.44 -5.52 16.94
C ALA A 195 -9.48 -4.28 17.84
N ASP A 196 -10.68 -4.00 18.35
CA ASP A 196 -10.83 -3.19 19.56
C ASP A 196 -10.44 -4.07 20.77
N LEU A 197 -9.13 -4.21 20.96
CA LEU A 197 -8.55 -5.20 21.86
C LEU A 197 -9.08 -5.08 23.31
N PRO A 198 -9.27 -3.89 23.90
CA PRO A 198 -9.89 -3.76 25.22
C PRO A 198 -11.33 -4.30 25.28
N ARG A 199 -12.16 -4.01 24.27
CA ARG A 199 -13.54 -4.51 24.22
C ARG A 199 -13.58 -6.02 23.97
N MET A 200 -12.73 -6.49 23.06
CA MET A 200 -12.58 -7.92 22.75
C MET A 200 -12.10 -8.71 23.97
N ALA A 201 -11.09 -8.22 24.70
CA ALA A 201 -10.58 -8.83 25.94
C ALA A 201 -11.69 -9.06 26.97
N LYS A 202 -12.46 -8.01 27.25
CA LYS A 202 -13.60 -8.10 28.16
C LYS A 202 -14.64 -9.10 27.65
N ARG A 203 -14.96 -9.07 26.36
CA ARG A 203 -15.98 -9.96 25.79
C ARG A 203 -15.57 -11.43 25.80
N VAL A 204 -14.30 -11.72 25.53
CA VAL A 204 -13.75 -13.08 25.62
C VAL A 204 -13.85 -13.59 27.07
N GLU A 205 -13.50 -12.77 28.06
CA GLU A 205 -13.66 -13.14 29.47
C GLU A 205 -15.12 -13.43 29.84
N ASP A 206 -16.07 -12.62 29.34
CA ASP A 206 -17.50 -12.82 29.57
C ASP A 206 -18.03 -14.13 28.95
N LEU A 207 -17.47 -14.57 27.81
CA LEU A 207 -17.94 -15.74 27.06
C LEU A 207 -17.32 -17.06 27.54
N ILE A 208 -16.00 -17.07 27.76
CA ILE A 208 -15.25 -18.31 28.05
C ILE A 208 -14.49 -18.26 29.38
N GLY A 209 -14.72 -17.23 30.19
CA GLY A 209 -14.10 -17.04 31.51
C GLY A 209 -12.68 -16.48 31.44
N SER A 210 -12.09 -16.21 32.61
CA SER A 210 -10.68 -15.84 32.71
C SER A 210 -9.78 -17.07 32.62
N GLY A 211 -8.60 -16.92 32.00
CA GLY A 211 -7.65 -18.02 31.87
C GLY A 211 -6.69 -17.86 30.71
N ASN A 212 -5.79 -18.84 30.58
CA ASN A 212 -4.90 -18.93 29.43
C ASN A 212 -5.62 -19.67 28.31
N HIS A 213 -6.21 -18.90 27.39
CA HIS A 213 -6.98 -19.41 26.27
C HIS A 213 -6.15 -19.40 24.99
N ASN A 214 -6.28 -20.46 24.20
CA ASN A 214 -5.82 -20.52 22.83
C ASN A 214 -7.00 -20.16 21.91
N LEU A 215 -7.09 -18.89 21.49
CA LEU A 215 -8.24 -18.45 20.69
C LEU A 215 -8.23 -19.05 19.27
N ILE A 216 -7.08 -19.49 18.76
CA ILE A 216 -7.00 -20.16 17.45
C ILE A 216 -7.79 -21.48 17.49
N GLU A 217 -7.61 -22.26 18.55
CA GLU A 217 -8.38 -23.50 18.76
C GLU A 217 -9.87 -23.18 18.99
N GLN A 218 -10.17 -22.17 19.81
CA GLN A 218 -11.56 -21.77 20.10
C GLN A 218 -12.32 -21.27 18.87
N PHE A 219 -11.66 -20.59 17.94
CA PHE A 219 -12.26 -20.19 16.66
C PHE A 219 -12.57 -21.39 15.75
N SER A 220 -11.87 -22.52 15.93
CA SER A 220 -12.10 -23.73 15.14
C SER A 220 -13.18 -24.64 15.75
N GLU A 221 -13.46 -24.51 17.04
CA GLU A 221 -14.27 -25.46 17.82
C GLU A 221 -15.65 -24.93 18.24
N GLY A 222 -15.96 -23.65 18.02
CA GLY A 222 -17.25 -23.07 18.43
C GLY A 222 -17.57 -21.69 17.86
N ASP A 223 -18.66 -21.08 18.36
CA ASP A 223 -19.25 -19.84 17.83
C ASP A 223 -18.53 -18.54 18.27
N LEU A 224 -17.34 -18.66 18.87
CA LEU A 224 -16.63 -17.51 19.43
C LEU A 224 -16.22 -16.52 18.34
N SER A 225 -15.66 -17.00 17.23
CA SER A 225 -15.28 -16.13 16.10
C SER A 225 -16.49 -15.39 15.54
N ASP A 226 -17.59 -16.10 15.33
CA ASP A 226 -18.81 -15.56 14.74
C ASP A 226 -19.40 -14.49 15.65
N THR A 227 -19.46 -14.77 16.96
CA THR A 227 -19.93 -13.79 17.96
C THR A 227 -19.07 -12.52 17.95
N LEU A 228 -17.74 -12.64 17.92
CA LEU A 228 -16.84 -11.49 17.93
C LEU A 228 -16.90 -10.67 16.62
N LEU A 229 -17.11 -11.33 15.48
CA LEU A 229 -17.33 -10.69 14.18
C LEU A 229 -18.68 -9.97 14.14
N GLU A 230 -19.76 -10.63 14.58
CA GLU A 230 -21.13 -10.08 14.61
C GLU A 230 -21.28 -8.90 15.56
N GLU A 231 -20.55 -8.88 16.67
CA GLU A 231 -20.50 -7.75 17.60
C GLU A 231 -19.58 -6.62 17.12
N GLY A 232 -18.86 -6.82 16.01
CA GLY A 232 -17.95 -5.83 15.42
C GLY A 232 -16.73 -5.56 16.29
N LEU A 233 -16.24 -6.57 17.00
CA LEU A 233 -15.07 -6.50 17.88
C LEU A 233 -13.76 -6.84 17.16
N MET A 234 -13.85 -7.55 16.03
CA MET A 234 -12.72 -7.86 15.18
C MET A 234 -13.05 -7.90 13.69
N ALA A 235 -12.03 -7.72 12.86
CA ALA A 235 -11.98 -8.09 11.45
C ALA A 235 -10.73 -8.94 11.22
N ILE A 236 -10.73 -9.84 10.23
CA ILE A 236 -9.70 -10.88 10.10
C ILE A 236 -9.18 -11.03 8.68
N ALA A 237 -7.86 -11.10 8.52
CA ALA A 237 -7.20 -11.56 7.31
C ALA A 237 -6.40 -12.81 7.68
N TRP A 238 -6.93 -14.00 7.41
CA TRP A 238 -6.34 -15.28 7.79
C TRP A 238 -5.72 -16.00 6.59
N GLY A 239 -4.63 -16.73 6.85
CA GLY A 239 -3.99 -17.56 5.83
C GLY A 239 -3.27 -16.74 4.76
N VAL A 240 -2.95 -15.49 5.06
CA VAL A 240 -2.15 -14.62 4.19
C VAL A 240 -0.74 -15.20 4.12
N THR A 241 -0.32 -15.61 2.93
CA THR A 241 1.05 -16.10 2.65
C THR A 241 2.09 -15.10 3.23
N PRO A 242 3.24 -15.53 3.78
CA PRO A 242 4.10 -14.72 4.69
C PRO A 242 4.88 -13.59 3.98
N TRP A 243 4.16 -12.64 3.40
CA TRP A 243 4.69 -11.47 2.72
C TRP A 243 4.60 -10.25 3.63
N CYS A 244 5.47 -9.27 3.39
CA CYS A 244 5.25 -7.95 3.96
C CYS A 244 4.10 -7.29 3.21
N TYR A 245 3.19 -6.65 3.93
CA TYR A 245 2.07 -5.91 3.36
C TYR A 245 1.95 -4.54 3.98
N SER A 246 1.30 -3.66 3.22
CA SER A 246 0.79 -2.41 3.73
C SER A 246 -0.68 -2.56 4.14
N ILE A 247 -1.06 -1.91 5.23
CA ILE A 247 -2.46 -1.67 5.61
C ILE A 247 -2.66 -0.17 5.58
N TYR A 248 -3.57 0.29 4.74
CA TYR A 248 -3.91 1.68 4.54
C TYR A 248 -5.31 1.97 5.08
N SER A 249 -5.46 3.13 5.72
CA SER A 249 -6.74 3.68 6.12
C SER A 249 -6.70 5.18 5.88
N ALA A 250 -7.20 5.58 4.72
CA ALA A 250 -7.18 6.98 4.32
C ALA A 250 -8.00 7.82 5.31
N PRO A 251 -7.50 8.98 5.75
CA PRO A 251 -8.18 9.81 6.75
C PRO A 251 -9.52 10.37 6.29
N ASP A 252 -9.75 10.45 4.97
CA ASP A 252 -10.98 10.93 4.35
C ASP A 252 -11.10 10.42 2.90
N GLU A 253 -12.24 10.72 2.25
CA GLU A 253 -12.54 10.28 0.88
C GLU A 253 -11.61 10.91 -0.17
N HIS A 254 -11.17 12.16 0.01
CA HIS A 254 -10.24 12.83 -0.89
C HIS A 254 -8.83 12.24 -0.77
N SER A 255 -8.35 12.04 0.46
CA SER A 255 -7.08 11.36 0.73
C SER A 255 -7.05 9.94 0.13
N ARG A 256 -8.19 9.25 0.08
CA ARG A 256 -8.31 7.95 -0.59
C ARG A 256 -8.04 8.03 -2.10
N THR A 257 -8.34 9.15 -2.77
CA THR A 257 -8.05 9.28 -4.22
C THR A 257 -6.57 9.44 -4.52
N ILE A 258 -5.77 9.82 -3.52
CA ILE A 258 -4.31 9.98 -3.61
C ILE A 258 -3.59 8.63 -3.49
N LEU A 259 -4.16 7.68 -2.74
CA LEU A 259 -3.62 6.34 -2.60
C LEU A 259 -3.50 5.67 -3.97
N SER A 260 -2.27 5.59 -4.45
CA SER A 260 -1.87 4.89 -5.67
C SER A 260 -1.61 3.42 -5.49
N VAL A 261 -1.65 2.97 -4.22
CA VAL A 261 -1.41 1.59 -3.79
C VAL A 261 -2.28 0.59 -4.55
N ASP A 262 -3.30 1.12 -5.20
CA ASP A 262 -4.26 0.38 -5.96
C ASP A 262 -5.00 1.24 -7.01
N LYS A 263 -4.29 1.78 -8.02
CA LYS A 263 -4.93 2.08 -9.32
C LYS A 263 -4.00 1.76 -10.46
N LEU A 264 -3.62 0.51 -10.47
CA LEU A 264 -3.52 -0.29 -11.68
C LEU A 264 -4.82 -0.23 -12.53
N GLY A 265 -5.94 0.23 -11.97
CA GLY A 265 -7.23 0.30 -12.67
C GLY A 265 -8.01 -1.02 -12.60
N ASP A 266 -7.57 -1.94 -11.74
CA ASP A 266 -8.20 -3.23 -11.53
C ASP A 266 -9.05 -3.23 -10.26
N GLU A 267 -10.06 -4.11 -10.25
CA GLU A 267 -10.89 -4.38 -9.08
C GLU A 267 -10.08 -5.11 -7.99
N PRO A 268 -10.46 -5.00 -6.70
CA PRO A 268 -9.78 -5.76 -5.64
C PRO A 268 -9.77 -7.25 -5.94
N GLN A 269 -8.63 -7.89 -5.66
CA GLN A 269 -8.50 -9.34 -5.81
C GLN A 269 -9.51 -10.05 -4.89
N THR A 270 -9.73 -9.52 -3.70
CA THR A 270 -10.81 -9.93 -2.80
C THR A 270 -11.16 -8.82 -1.83
N THR A 271 -12.37 -8.89 -1.27
CA THR A 271 -12.91 -7.90 -0.34
C THR A 271 -13.47 -8.60 0.88
N GLY A 272 -13.01 -8.18 2.06
CA GLY A 272 -13.62 -8.52 3.34
C GLY A 272 -14.65 -7.47 3.74
N ILE A 273 -15.77 -7.92 4.32
CA ILE A 273 -16.83 -7.06 4.85
C ILE A 273 -17.08 -7.44 6.31
N TYR A 274 -16.96 -6.47 7.21
CA TYR A 274 -17.06 -6.68 8.64
C TYR A 274 -18.00 -5.66 9.25
N ARG A 275 -18.58 -6.03 10.40
CA ARG A 275 -19.13 -5.05 11.31
C ARG A 275 -17.99 -4.40 12.08
N VAL A 276 -18.12 -3.12 12.38
CA VAL A 276 -17.26 -2.41 13.33
C VAL A 276 -18.13 -1.55 14.23
N HIS A 277 -17.80 -1.52 15.52
CA HIS A 277 -18.56 -0.68 16.45
C HIS A 277 -18.43 0.81 16.07
N PRO A 278 -19.52 1.61 16.08
CA PRO A 278 -19.51 3.04 15.68
C PRO A 278 -18.43 3.88 16.37
N GLU A 279 -18.20 3.60 17.66
CA GLU A 279 -17.21 4.33 18.47
C GLU A 279 -15.77 3.85 18.31
N SER A 280 -15.54 2.69 17.67
CA SER A 280 -14.19 2.17 17.44
C SER A 280 -13.56 2.94 16.28
N LYS A 281 -12.69 3.88 16.63
CA LYS A 281 -11.92 4.71 15.68
C LYS A 281 -10.51 4.20 15.46
N ARG A 282 -10.05 3.30 16.31
CA ARG A 282 -8.67 2.78 16.33
C ARG A 282 -8.73 1.28 16.56
N LEU A 283 -8.05 0.51 15.74
CA LEU A 283 -7.98 -0.94 15.83
C LEU A 283 -6.53 -1.37 15.99
N ASN A 284 -6.28 -2.31 16.89
CA ASN A 284 -4.98 -2.95 17.03
C ASN A 284 -4.82 -3.95 15.90
N ILE A 285 -3.64 -3.97 15.28
CA ILE A 285 -3.27 -4.98 14.30
C ILE A 285 -2.51 -6.06 15.05
N VAL A 286 -3.16 -7.21 15.22
CA VAL A 286 -2.64 -8.33 16.01
C VAL A 286 -2.32 -9.50 15.08
N PRO A 287 -1.08 -10.01 15.07
CA PRO A 287 -0.73 -11.24 14.36
C PRO A 287 -1.59 -12.41 14.82
N VAL A 288 -2.11 -13.20 13.89
CA VAL A 288 -2.99 -14.34 14.24
C VAL A 288 -2.31 -15.33 15.20
N ASN A 289 -1.01 -15.59 15.02
CA ASN A 289 -0.25 -16.53 15.86
C ASN A 289 -0.18 -16.12 17.34
N GLU A 290 -0.40 -14.85 17.66
CA GLU A 290 -0.36 -14.33 19.03
C GLU A 290 -1.65 -14.64 19.79
N LEU A 291 -2.73 -14.94 19.07
CA LEU A 291 -4.02 -15.32 19.64
C LEU A 291 -3.99 -16.69 20.35
N ALA A 292 -2.95 -17.50 20.11
CA ALA A 292 -2.72 -18.76 20.83
C ALA A 292 -2.38 -18.55 22.31
N TYR A 293 -1.90 -17.36 22.68
CA TYR A 293 -1.48 -17.00 24.04
C TYR A 293 -2.22 -15.74 24.50
N TRP A 294 -3.55 -15.85 24.64
CA TRP A 294 -4.43 -14.69 24.82
C TRP A 294 -4.04 -13.72 25.95
N PRO A 295 -3.69 -14.17 27.17
CA PRO A 295 -3.31 -13.23 28.23
C PRO A 295 -2.13 -12.35 27.83
N SER A 296 -1.07 -12.95 27.29
CA SER A 296 0.11 -12.21 26.83
C SER A 296 -0.19 -11.31 25.63
N CYS A 297 -1.08 -11.75 24.74
CA CYS A 297 -1.53 -10.95 23.61
C CYS A 297 -2.20 -9.64 24.06
N THR A 298 -3.04 -9.69 25.12
CA THR A 298 -3.76 -8.49 25.60
C THR A 298 -2.87 -7.49 26.34
N GLU A 299 -1.73 -7.91 26.87
CA GLU A 299 -0.77 -7.06 27.58
C GLU A 299 0.25 -6.37 26.66
N LYS A 300 0.46 -6.94 25.46
CA LYS A 300 1.44 -6.44 24.49
C LYS A 300 0.90 -5.19 23.77
N ALA A 301 1.79 -4.23 23.56
CA ALA A 301 1.48 -3.06 22.73
C ALA A 301 1.58 -3.45 21.25
N TRP A 302 0.45 -3.34 20.54
CA TRP A 302 0.36 -3.63 19.11
C TRP A 302 0.39 -2.36 18.27
N PRO A 303 0.83 -2.44 17.00
CA PRO A 303 0.57 -1.40 16.03
C PRO A 303 -0.93 -1.10 15.96
N VAL A 304 -1.26 0.18 15.88
CA VAL A 304 -2.65 0.64 15.79
C VAL A 304 -2.86 1.28 14.43
N ILE A 305 -4.01 0.99 13.82
CA ILE A 305 -4.51 1.68 12.64
C ILE A 305 -5.75 2.49 13.02
N ASP A 306 -5.81 3.73 12.58
CA ASP A 306 -7.01 4.54 12.67
C ASP A 306 -7.97 4.11 11.57
N VAL A 307 -9.27 3.99 11.86
CA VAL A 307 -10.31 3.64 10.89
C VAL A 307 -11.18 4.86 10.70
N ALA A 308 -10.82 5.65 9.68
CA ALA A 308 -11.47 6.92 9.42
C ALA A 308 -12.85 6.74 8.76
N GLY A 309 -13.64 7.80 8.78
CA GLY A 309 -15.04 7.79 8.36
C GLY A 309 -16.02 7.43 9.47
N GLU A 310 -17.29 7.36 9.10
CA GLU A 310 -18.41 7.05 9.99
C GLU A 310 -19.12 5.75 9.55
N GLY A 311 -19.87 5.13 10.47
CA GLY A 311 -20.71 3.97 10.16
C GLY A 311 -20.36 2.68 10.90
N GLU A 312 -21.06 1.60 10.54
CA GLU A 312 -20.97 0.29 11.21
C GLU A 312 -20.36 -0.80 10.33
N THR A 313 -20.05 -0.47 9.08
CA THR A 313 -19.42 -1.40 8.14
C THR A 313 -17.96 -1.02 7.92
N LEU A 314 -17.08 -2.00 8.08
CA LEU A 314 -15.66 -1.93 7.71
C LEU A 314 -15.45 -2.83 6.50
N ARG A 315 -14.99 -2.24 5.40
CA ARG A 315 -14.57 -2.94 4.20
C ARG A 315 -13.04 -2.98 4.15
N MET A 316 -12.49 -4.15 3.85
CA MET A 316 -11.05 -4.39 3.72
C MET A 316 -10.78 -4.99 2.35
N ASP A 317 -10.31 -4.15 1.43
CA ASP A 317 -9.98 -4.56 0.06
C ASP A 317 -8.52 -5.01 -0.01
N LEU A 318 -8.26 -6.16 -0.64
CA LEU A 318 -6.92 -6.64 -0.90
C LEU A 318 -6.53 -6.40 -2.36
N TYR A 319 -5.40 -5.73 -2.51
CA TYR A 319 -4.74 -5.47 -3.78
C TYR A 319 -3.34 -6.06 -3.77
N VAL A 320 -2.91 -6.61 -4.90
CA VAL A 320 -1.67 -7.35 -5.01
C VAL A 320 -0.92 -6.92 -6.25
N GLN A 321 0.28 -6.36 -6.07
CA GLN A 321 1.22 -6.18 -7.18
C GLN A 321 2.13 -7.41 -7.25
N ILE A 322 2.10 -8.15 -8.35
CA ILE A 322 3.04 -9.25 -8.58
C ILE A 322 4.35 -8.67 -9.08
N CYS A 323 5.44 -8.87 -8.34
CA CYS A 323 6.76 -8.42 -8.80
C CYS A 323 7.24 -9.27 -9.98
N GLU A 324 7.50 -8.64 -11.11
CA GLU A 324 8.18 -9.31 -12.22
C GLU A 324 9.64 -9.57 -11.87
N SER A 325 10.09 -10.78 -12.22
CA SER A 325 11.45 -11.24 -11.96
C SER A 325 12.26 -11.28 -13.24
N VAL A 326 13.29 -10.44 -13.30
CA VAL A 326 14.20 -10.33 -14.44
C VAL A 326 15.18 -11.52 -14.51
N ASN A 327 15.43 -12.21 -13.39
CA ASN A 327 16.38 -13.31 -13.28
C ASN A 327 15.72 -14.70 -13.09
N GLY A 328 14.39 -14.79 -13.20
CA GLY A 328 13.64 -16.04 -13.04
C GLY A 328 13.54 -16.57 -11.60
N LEU A 329 13.94 -15.76 -10.60
CA LEU A 329 13.64 -16.05 -9.19
C LEU A 329 12.15 -15.82 -8.90
N HIS A 330 11.62 -16.58 -7.94
CA HIS A 330 10.20 -16.70 -7.59
C HIS A 330 9.40 -15.39 -7.60
N GLU A 331 8.14 -15.48 -8.06
CA GLU A 331 7.12 -14.45 -7.92
C GLU A 331 7.05 -13.99 -6.47
N ASN A 332 7.04 -12.67 -6.29
CA ASN A 332 7.04 -12.08 -4.96
C ASN A 332 6.01 -10.96 -4.89
N PRO A 333 4.82 -11.22 -4.33
CA PRO A 333 3.76 -10.23 -4.31
C PRO A 333 4.06 -9.10 -3.31
N LEU A 334 3.48 -7.93 -3.59
CA LEU A 334 3.35 -6.80 -2.67
C LEU A 334 1.86 -6.60 -2.33
N PRO A 335 1.35 -7.30 -1.31
CA PRO A 335 -0.02 -7.13 -0.85
C PRO A 335 -0.24 -5.79 -0.16
N SER A 336 -1.42 -5.21 -0.41
CA SER A 336 -1.87 -3.97 0.18
C SER A 336 -3.34 -4.10 0.57
N PHE A 337 -3.64 -3.90 1.85
CA PHE A 337 -5.00 -3.85 2.37
C PHE A 337 -5.44 -2.39 2.46
N VAL A 338 -6.60 -2.07 1.90
CA VAL A 338 -7.21 -0.74 1.99
C VAL A 338 -8.49 -0.84 2.81
N LEU A 339 -8.51 -0.13 3.94
CA LEU A 339 -9.63 -0.06 4.85
C LEU A 339 -10.54 1.11 4.49
N THR A 340 -11.84 0.84 4.36
CA THR A 340 -12.85 1.88 4.18
C THR A 340 -14.05 1.63 5.09
N ARG A 341 -14.66 2.71 5.57
CA ARG A 341 -15.83 2.65 6.45
C ARG A 341 -17.05 3.19 5.72
N SER A 342 -18.21 2.58 5.95
CA SER A 342 -19.48 3.05 5.41
C SER A 342 -20.61 2.95 6.42
N GLU A 343 -21.61 3.82 6.25
CA GLU A 343 -22.83 3.84 7.03
C GLU A 343 -23.66 2.55 6.87
N GLY A 344 -24.46 2.25 7.89
CA GLY A 344 -25.30 1.06 7.94
C GLY A 344 -24.55 -0.18 8.42
N GLN A 345 -25.31 -1.12 8.98
CA GLN A 345 -24.81 -2.45 9.31
C GLN A 345 -24.67 -3.26 8.02
N PRO A 346 -23.61 -4.08 7.89
CA PRO A 346 -23.45 -4.91 6.71
C PRO A 346 -24.55 -5.96 6.67
N GLU A 347 -25.14 -6.20 5.49
CA GLU A 347 -26.14 -7.26 5.30
C GLU A 347 -25.54 -8.65 5.52
N VAL A 348 -24.23 -8.79 5.28
CA VAL A 348 -23.46 -10.02 5.43
C VAL A 348 -22.04 -9.71 5.91
N ILE A 349 -21.50 -10.58 6.76
CA ILE A 349 -20.08 -10.56 7.14
C ILE A 349 -19.34 -11.52 6.21
N ILE A 350 -18.30 -11.03 5.55
CA ILE A 350 -17.46 -11.78 4.63
C ILE A 350 -16.02 -11.70 5.15
N PRO A 351 -15.56 -12.68 5.94
CA PRO A 351 -14.19 -12.69 6.42
C PRO A 351 -13.19 -13.05 5.31
N LEU A 352 -11.98 -12.49 5.36
CA LEU A 352 -10.88 -12.87 4.48
C LEU A 352 -10.16 -14.07 5.10
N ILE A 353 -10.47 -15.25 4.60
CA ILE A 353 -9.90 -16.53 5.05
C ILE A 353 -9.28 -17.22 3.83
N ASP A 354 -8.19 -17.97 4.05
CA ASP A 354 -7.44 -18.70 3.02
C ASP A 354 -7.03 -17.80 1.84
N VAL A 355 -6.47 -16.64 2.18
CA VAL A 355 -6.02 -15.65 1.20
C VAL A 355 -4.75 -16.16 0.47
N VAL A 356 -4.97 -16.86 -0.64
CA VAL A 356 -3.90 -17.28 -1.55
C VAL A 356 -3.54 -16.12 -2.48
N ILE A 357 -2.34 -15.58 -2.29
CA ILE A 357 -1.85 -14.42 -3.07
C ILE A 357 -1.11 -14.87 -4.33
N VAL A 358 -0.39 -15.99 -4.26
CA VAL A 358 0.30 -16.65 -5.37
C VAL A 358 0.19 -18.17 -5.16
N ASP A 359 -0.13 -18.91 -6.23
CA ASP A 359 -0.29 -20.37 -6.26
C ASP A 359 1.03 -21.15 -6.27
#